data_AF-A0A197JTZ3-F1
#
_entry.id   AF-A0A197JTZ3-F1
#
_cell.length_a   1.000
_cell.length_b   1.000
_cell.length_c   1.000
_cell.angle_alpha   90.00
_cell.angle_beta   90.00
_cell.angle_gamma   90.00
#
_symmetry.space_group_name_H-M   'P 1'
#
loop_
_entity.id
_entity.type
_entity.pdbx_description
1 polymer ?
#
loop_
_entity_poly.entity_id
_entity_poly.type
_entity_poly.pdbx_seq_one_letter_code
_entity_poly.pdbx_strand_id
1 'polypeptide(L)'
;MRAELETEAYPLLLAIKERIQHHATSNTSKHSYNHIIMDEATQSAMEEQRKHTQPGVRYIYSDGSMARCSMAFAVQPVIKGTVKGFASSIKPELMELIAGIIATPQDQDVCIRLDNQKVVKMFNDIVVNRRRASVRAKLRCDYAVEWAIVAGICSERIGSATVEWVKGHRGDKWNAAADKAAKEAQAVVGKEWKVRAEDQDDLRYTAKMAGTTLEIDTRQALKMQTTRRWHQTWRSLKRHKRSIQDYDGTDWLGTLTIIHNNKPVHTFFSSQQDTRLRSHRIKKTHGMLPTMDALHARRPDLYKNDQCRQCHAMTEDKEHVWLCLESKEAHDEIWKDGLGRIDFWGAIATKHYNRERKKRRKEGETEPKEIEWVATSDRNEGYTGDEKWTVCHILRGLVPKALATEWAKVFKEMPKSVAEHVSRLFCKFIEKEGREKIWKPRCERTVEWEKQQCGRPLAEHEEGRCPGVQNDTHAADRAVIEALLGRRRMDIMEKRGAMTVKEFETEDT
;
A
#
# COMPACT_ATOMS: atom_id res chain seq x y z
N MET A 1 40.56 -11.34 -14.55
CA MET A 1 39.95 -11.13 -13.21
C MET A 1 38.45 -10.87 -13.29
N ARG A 2 37.74 -11.64 -14.11
CA ARG A 2 36.27 -11.63 -14.26
C ARG A 2 35.86 -12.90 -15.00
N ALA A 3 36.06 -14.02 -14.32
CA ALA A 3 35.61 -15.38 -14.60
C ALA A 3 36.04 -16.17 -13.36
N GLU A 4 35.22 -17.11 -12.89
CA GLU A 4 35.29 -17.81 -11.58
C GLU A 4 34.56 -17.07 -10.45
N LEU A 5 33.23 -17.28 -10.39
CA LEU A 5 32.43 -17.36 -9.13
C LEU A 5 30.96 -17.76 -9.42
N GLU A 6 30.72 -18.62 -10.40
CA GLU A 6 29.42 -19.28 -10.61
C GLU A 6 29.63 -20.79 -10.71
N THR A 7 29.84 -21.42 -9.57
CA THR A 7 29.80 -22.89 -9.40
C THR A 7 29.61 -23.20 -7.91
N GLU A 8 28.43 -22.88 -7.39
CA GLU A 8 27.89 -23.63 -6.26
C GLU A 8 26.60 -24.29 -6.73
N ALA A 9 26.79 -25.53 -7.16
CA ALA A 9 25.78 -26.47 -7.54
C ALA A 9 24.76 -26.63 -6.40
N TYR A 10 23.48 -26.56 -6.76
CA TYR A 10 22.42 -27.24 -6.02
C TYR A 10 22.88 -28.68 -5.76
N PRO A 11 23.02 -29.11 -4.49
CA PRO A 11 23.17 -30.53 -4.23
C PRO A 11 21.90 -31.21 -4.73
N LEU A 12 22.09 -32.11 -5.70
CA LEU A 12 21.14 -33.16 -6.02
C LEU A 12 20.65 -33.76 -4.69
N LEU A 13 19.40 -33.44 -4.33
CA LEU A 13 18.69 -34.07 -3.23
C LEU A 13 18.55 -35.55 -3.58
N LEU A 14 19.55 -36.33 -3.17
CA LEU A 14 19.47 -37.77 -3.04
C LEU A 14 18.19 -38.08 -2.25
N ALA A 15 17.42 -39.01 -2.80
CA ALA A 15 16.17 -39.49 -2.25
C ALA A 15 16.35 -39.95 -0.79
N ILE A 16 16.01 -39.07 0.16
CA ILE A 16 15.71 -39.46 1.53
C ILE A 16 14.21 -39.76 1.54
N LYS A 17 13.88 -41.05 1.37
CA LYS A 17 12.57 -41.61 1.73
C LYS A 17 12.46 -41.59 3.26
N GLU A 18 12.20 -40.43 3.86
CA GLU A 18 11.73 -40.39 5.25
C GLU A 18 10.25 -40.81 5.24
N ARG A 19 10.03 -42.11 5.45
CA ARG A 19 8.72 -42.69 5.76
C ARG A 19 8.19 -42.02 7.02
N ILE A 20 7.05 -41.34 6.91
CA ILE A 20 6.24 -41.00 8.07
C ILE A 20 5.63 -42.30 8.59
N GLN A 21 6.25 -42.94 9.58
CA GLN A 21 5.58 -43.91 10.44
C GLN A 21 5.11 -43.17 11.69
N HIS A 22 3.84 -42.76 11.71
CA HIS A 22 3.19 -42.32 12.93
C HIS A 22 2.59 -43.55 13.62
N HIS A 23 3.11 -43.89 14.80
CA HIS A 23 2.43 -44.82 15.70
C HIS A 23 1.16 -44.15 16.22
N ALA A 24 0.01 -44.60 15.71
CA ALA A 24 -1.29 -44.20 16.19
C ALA A 24 -1.47 -44.63 17.65
N THR A 25 -1.71 -43.67 18.53
CA THR A 25 -2.21 -43.91 19.90
C THR A 25 -3.46 -43.06 20.09
N SER A 26 -4.61 -43.57 19.63
CA SER A 26 -5.91 -43.48 20.32
C SER A 26 -7.02 -44.05 19.44
N ASN A 27 -7.75 -45.01 20.00
CA ASN A 27 -8.97 -45.59 19.44
C ASN A 27 -10.13 -44.61 19.65
N THR A 28 -10.37 -43.70 18.71
CA THR A 28 -11.71 -43.14 18.45
C THR A 28 -11.79 -42.69 16.99
N SER A 29 -12.59 -43.40 16.17
CA SER A 29 -12.86 -43.04 14.78
C SER A 29 -13.76 -41.79 14.71
N LYS A 30 -13.17 -40.59 14.75
CA LYS A 30 -13.86 -39.38 14.29
C LYS A 30 -13.70 -39.31 12.78
N HIS A 31 -14.80 -39.44 12.04
CA HIS A 31 -14.77 -39.43 10.58
C HIS A 31 -14.29 -38.07 10.02
N SER A 32 -13.30 -38.14 9.15
CA SER A 32 -12.55 -37.08 8.44
C SER A 32 -13.37 -36.02 7.66
N TYR A 33 -14.70 -36.10 7.58
CA TYR A 33 -15.53 -35.16 6.80
C TYR A 33 -16.02 -33.94 7.58
N ASN A 34 -15.84 -33.90 8.91
CA ASN A 34 -16.39 -32.82 9.73
C ASN A 34 -15.80 -31.44 9.39
N HIS A 35 -14.60 -31.37 8.82
CA HIS A 35 -13.93 -30.10 8.54
C HIS A 35 -14.48 -29.33 7.31
N ILE A 36 -15.29 -29.95 6.45
CA ILE A 36 -15.85 -29.31 5.25
C ILE A 36 -17.36 -29.50 5.16
N ILE A 37 -18.09 -28.39 5.03
CA ILE A 37 -19.51 -28.37 4.65
C ILE A 37 -19.59 -28.47 3.13
N MET A 38 -20.23 -29.52 2.63
CA MET A 38 -20.49 -29.80 1.22
C MET A 38 -21.89 -30.45 1.10
N ASP A 39 -22.46 -30.52 -0.11
CA ASP A 39 -23.79 -31.12 -0.30
C ASP A 39 -23.77 -32.65 -0.17
N GLU A 40 -24.87 -33.24 0.28
CA GLU A 40 -24.99 -34.68 0.59
C GLU A 40 -24.61 -35.59 -0.58
N ALA A 41 -24.93 -35.17 -1.81
CA ALA A 41 -24.58 -35.91 -3.02
C ALA A 41 -23.05 -36.00 -3.19
N THR A 42 -22.34 -34.91 -2.92
CA THR A 42 -20.87 -34.87 -2.95
C THR A 42 -20.26 -35.73 -1.84
N GLN A 43 -20.81 -35.67 -0.63
CA GLN A 43 -20.36 -36.52 0.49
C GLN A 43 -20.49 -38.01 0.13
N SER A 44 -21.66 -38.40 -0.37
CA SER A 44 -21.95 -39.78 -0.78
C SER A 44 -21.01 -40.25 -1.89
N ALA A 45 -20.72 -39.40 -2.88
CA ALA A 45 -19.77 -39.72 -3.95
C ALA A 45 -18.35 -39.92 -3.40
N MET A 46 -17.90 -39.10 -2.44
CA MET A 46 -16.59 -39.25 -1.80
C MET A 46 -16.50 -40.52 -0.94
N GLU A 47 -17.57 -40.88 -0.23
CA GLU A 47 -17.63 -42.11 0.55
C GLU A 47 -17.55 -43.35 -0.34
N GLU A 48 -18.24 -43.33 -1.48
CA GLU A 48 -18.19 -44.43 -2.44
C GLU A 48 -16.78 -44.57 -3.07
N GLN A 49 -16.13 -43.44 -3.36
CA GLN A 49 -14.73 -43.44 -3.82
C GLN A 49 -13.74 -44.03 -2.81
N ARG A 50 -14.05 -43.91 -1.52
CA ARG A 50 -13.23 -44.42 -0.42
C ARG A 50 -13.37 -45.92 -0.20
N LYS A 51 -14.44 -46.55 -0.68
CA LYS A 51 -14.62 -48.02 -0.60
C LYS A 51 -13.75 -48.77 -1.61
N HIS A 52 -13.42 -48.13 -2.73
CA HIS A 52 -12.66 -48.73 -3.81
C HIS A 52 -11.15 -48.68 -3.53
N THR A 53 -10.63 -49.75 -2.91
CA THR A 53 -9.19 -49.89 -2.64
C THR A 53 -8.50 -50.53 -3.84
N GLN A 54 -7.44 -49.91 -4.35
CA GLN A 54 -6.59 -50.48 -5.40
C GLN A 54 -5.19 -50.76 -4.85
N PRO A 55 -4.49 -51.82 -5.31
CA PRO A 55 -3.10 -52.05 -4.92
C PRO A 55 -2.19 -50.90 -5.38
N GLY A 56 -1.38 -50.36 -4.47
CA GLY A 56 -0.40 -49.31 -4.77
C GLY A 56 -0.90 -47.88 -4.56
N VAL A 57 -0.12 -46.91 -5.05
CA VAL A 57 -0.37 -45.48 -4.87
C VAL A 57 -1.52 -45.01 -5.74
N ARG A 58 -2.50 -44.33 -5.14
CA ARG A 58 -3.59 -43.66 -5.87
C ARG A 58 -3.11 -42.32 -6.39
N TYR A 59 -3.20 -42.11 -7.70
CA TYR A 59 -2.88 -40.82 -8.33
C TYR A 59 -4.17 -40.00 -8.54
N ILE A 60 -4.17 -38.76 -8.08
CA ILE A 60 -5.27 -37.81 -8.25
C ILE A 60 -4.76 -36.59 -9.00
N TYR A 61 -5.50 -36.18 -10.03
CA TYR A 61 -5.25 -34.96 -10.79
C TYR A 61 -6.29 -33.91 -10.41
N SER A 62 -5.83 -32.69 -10.15
CA SER A 62 -6.67 -31.61 -9.62
C SER A 62 -6.32 -30.30 -10.31
N ASP A 63 -7.34 -29.48 -10.60
CA ASP A 63 -7.19 -28.18 -11.25
C ASP A 63 -8.28 -27.22 -10.79
N GLY A 64 -7.89 -25.99 -10.45
CA GLY A 64 -8.72 -24.98 -9.82
C GLY A 64 -8.82 -23.70 -10.65
N SER A 65 -10.01 -23.07 -10.67
CA SER A 65 -10.24 -21.82 -11.40
C SER A 65 -10.59 -20.64 -10.50
N MET A 66 -10.00 -19.49 -10.81
CA MET A 66 -10.15 -18.26 -10.04
C MET A 66 -11.56 -17.64 -10.16
N ALA A 67 -12.24 -17.83 -11.30
CA ALA A 67 -13.59 -17.29 -11.49
C ALA A 67 -14.58 -18.07 -10.61
N ARG A 68 -15.10 -17.40 -9.56
CA ARG A 68 -15.95 -17.98 -8.49
C ARG A 68 -15.29 -19.07 -7.63
N CYS A 69 -13.95 -19.16 -7.61
CA CYS A 69 -13.22 -20.20 -6.87
C CYS A 69 -13.79 -21.61 -7.11
N SER A 70 -13.96 -21.99 -8.38
CA SER A 70 -14.43 -23.31 -8.74
C SER A 70 -13.30 -24.33 -8.74
N MET A 71 -13.61 -25.57 -8.38
CA MET A 71 -12.67 -26.66 -8.22
C MET A 71 -13.19 -27.96 -8.86
N ALA A 72 -12.27 -28.79 -9.34
CA ALA A 72 -12.55 -30.17 -9.72
C ALA A 72 -11.33 -31.07 -9.59
N PHE A 73 -11.55 -32.35 -9.26
CA PHE A 73 -10.52 -33.37 -9.34
C PHE A 73 -10.98 -34.61 -10.08
N ALA A 74 -10.08 -35.17 -10.88
CA ALA A 74 -10.34 -36.30 -11.76
C ALA A 74 -9.94 -37.62 -11.09
N VAL A 75 -10.92 -38.24 -10.41
CA VAL A 75 -11.00 -39.68 -10.12
C VAL A 75 -12.39 -40.10 -10.59
N GLN A 76 -12.62 -41.27 -11.21
CA GLN A 76 -13.98 -41.61 -11.67
C GLN A 76 -14.89 -42.05 -10.51
N PRO A 77 -16.06 -41.38 -10.28
CA PRO A 77 -16.61 -40.25 -11.02
C PRO A 77 -16.03 -38.89 -10.56
N VAL A 78 -15.85 -37.97 -11.52
CA VAL A 78 -15.23 -36.66 -11.30
C VAL A 78 -16.02 -35.86 -10.27
N ILE A 79 -15.34 -35.39 -9.22
CA ILE A 79 -15.94 -34.56 -8.18
C ILE A 79 -15.60 -33.11 -8.47
N LYS A 80 -16.63 -32.25 -8.46
CA LYS A 80 -16.51 -30.82 -8.79
C LYS A 80 -17.40 -29.97 -7.88
N GLY A 81 -16.98 -28.74 -7.63
CA GLY A 81 -17.69 -27.82 -6.73
C GLY A 81 -17.20 -26.39 -6.83
N THR A 82 -17.84 -25.50 -6.07
CA THR A 82 -17.39 -24.11 -5.89
C THR A 82 -17.02 -23.89 -4.42
N VAL A 83 -16.08 -22.99 -4.14
CA VAL A 83 -15.60 -22.73 -2.78
C VAL A 83 -16.02 -21.36 -2.31
N LYS A 84 -16.61 -21.28 -1.11
CA LYS A 84 -16.99 -20.03 -0.49
C LYS A 84 -15.75 -19.25 -0.02
N GLY A 85 -15.65 -17.97 -0.33
CA GLY A 85 -14.68 -17.02 0.26
C GLY A 85 -14.01 -16.13 -0.79
N PHE A 86 -12.77 -15.69 -0.54
CA PHE A 86 -12.11 -14.73 -1.43
C PHE A 86 -11.61 -15.39 -2.72
N ALA A 87 -11.81 -14.70 -3.85
CA ALA A 87 -11.31 -15.13 -5.16
C ALA A 87 -9.78 -15.25 -5.15
N SER A 88 -9.28 -16.45 -5.46
CA SER A 88 -7.85 -16.79 -5.45
C SER A 88 -7.59 -18.02 -6.31
N SER A 89 -6.39 -18.13 -6.89
CA SER A 89 -5.94 -19.36 -7.54
C SER A 89 -5.54 -20.44 -6.52
N ILE A 90 -5.12 -20.06 -5.31
CA ILE A 90 -4.63 -21.01 -4.30
C ILE A 90 -5.79 -21.76 -3.63
N LYS A 91 -6.91 -21.08 -3.41
CA LYS A 91 -8.01 -21.63 -2.61
C LYS A 91 -8.68 -22.87 -3.22
N PRO A 92 -9.07 -22.86 -4.51
CA PRO A 92 -9.69 -24.03 -5.14
C PRO A 92 -8.77 -25.25 -5.07
N GLU A 93 -7.50 -25.08 -5.41
CA GLU A 93 -6.50 -26.16 -5.35
C GLU A 93 -6.25 -26.69 -3.95
N LEU A 94 -6.25 -25.82 -2.94
CA LEU A 94 -6.14 -26.26 -1.55
C LEU A 94 -7.36 -27.06 -1.10
N MET A 95 -8.55 -26.67 -1.53
CA MET A 95 -9.77 -27.44 -1.26
C MET A 95 -9.78 -28.77 -2.02
N GLU A 96 -9.25 -28.82 -3.23
CA GLU A 96 -9.05 -30.07 -4.00
C GLU A 96 -8.06 -31.00 -3.32
N LEU A 97 -6.96 -30.45 -2.79
CA LEU A 97 -6.00 -31.21 -2.03
C LEU A 97 -6.68 -31.88 -0.83
N ILE A 98 -7.49 -31.14 -0.07
CA ILE A 98 -8.26 -31.70 1.03
C ILE A 98 -9.23 -32.78 0.51
N ALA A 99 -9.97 -32.49 -0.56
CA ALA A 99 -10.96 -33.42 -1.12
C ALA A 99 -10.33 -34.74 -1.60
N GLY A 100 -9.22 -34.67 -2.32
CA GLY A 100 -8.50 -35.83 -2.85
C GLY A 100 -7.95 -36.73 -1.74
N ILE A 101 -7.43 -36.13 -0.65
CA ILE A 101 -6.96 -36.89 0.52
C ILE A 101 -8.15 -37.60 1.20
N ILE A 102 -9.25 -36.88 1.41
CA ILE A 102 -10.44 -37.42 2.08
C ILE A 102 -11.11 -38.54 1.26
N ALA A 103 -11.14 -38.41 -0.06
CA ALA A 103 -11.74 -39.40 -0.98
C ALA A 103 -10.91 -40.70 -1.11
N THR A 104 -9.70 -40.76 -0.54
CA THR A 104 -8.83 -41.94 -0.60
C THR A 104 -8.99 -42.83 0.63
N PRO A 105 -9.05 -44.18 0.49
CA PRO A 105 -9.00 -45.12 1.62
C PRO A 105 -7.85 -44.82 2.60
N GLN A 106 -8.04 -45.02 3.92
CA GLN A 106 -7.11 -44.54 4.96
C GLN A 106 -5.73 -45.22 4.95
N ASP A 107 -5.69 -46.45 4.49
CA ASP A 107 -4.52 -47.33 4.37
C ASP A 107 -3.82 -47.23 3.01
N GLN A 108 -4.45 -46.58 2.03
CA GLN A 108 -3.88 -46.39 0.71
C GLN A 108 -3.03 -45.13 0.62
N ASP A 109 -1.82 -45.27 0.06
CA ASP A 109 -0.96 -44.15 -0.32
C ASP A 109 -1.63 -43.30 -1.41
N VAL A 110 -1.55 -41.97 -1.30
CA VAL A 110 -2.09 -41.01 -2.26
C VAL A 110 -1.02 -40.04 -2.74
N CYS A 111 -0.98 -39.81 -4.06
CA CYS A 111 -0.18 -38.78 -4.71
C CYS A 111 -1.11 -37.83 -5.46
N ILE A 112 -1.13 -36.56 -5.05
CA ILE A 112 -1.96 -35.51 -5.66
C ILE A 112 -1.08 -34.63 -6.54
N ARG A 113 -1.49 -34.47 -7.80
CA ARG A 113 -0.78 -33.69 -8.81
C ARG A 113 -1.45 -32.34 -9.00
N LEU A 114 -0.69 -31.28 -8.71
CA LEU A 114 -1.12 -29.88 -8.79
C LEU A 114 -0.22 -29.08 -9.71
N ASP A 115 -0.78 -28.07 -10.38
CA ASP A 115 -0.05 -27.19 -11.29
C ASP A 115 0.45 -25.89 -10.63
N ASN A 116 -0.02 -25.59 -9.41
CA ASN A 116 0.45 -24.45 -8.63
C ASN A 116 1.60 -24.78 -7.70
N GLN A 117 2.77 -24.37 -8.15
CA GLN A 117 4.02 -24.52 -7.41
C GLN A 117 3.96 -23.92 -5.98
N LYS A 118 3.14 -22.87 -5.73
CA LYS A 118 3.03 -22.30 -4.38
C LYS A 118 2.34 -23.24 -3.41
N VAL A 119 1.29 -23.94 -3.85
CA VAL A 119 0.56 -24.94 -3.04
C VAL A 119 1.48 -26.11 -2.72
N VAL A 120 2.18 -26.64 -3.72
CA VAL A 120 3.14 -27.75 -3.55
C VAL A 120 4.26 -27.38 -2.57
N LYS A 121 4.84 -26.19 -2.72
CA LYS A 121 5.87 -25.70 -1.79
C LYS A 121 5.32 -25.59 -0.37
N MET A 122 4.15 -24.98 -0.20
CA MET A 122 3.53 -24.79 1.10
C MET A 122 3.20 -26.13 1.78
N PHE A 123 2.69 -27.12 1.03
CA PHE A 123 2.49 -28.47 1.55
C PHE A 123 3.79 -29.05 2.14
N ASN A 124 4.91 -28.94 1.42
CA ASN A 124 6.20 -29.41 1.92
C ASN A 124 6.67 -28.63 3.17
N ASP A 125 6.52 -27.30 3.17
CA ASP A 125 7.02 -26.44 4.25
C ASP A 125 6.21 -26.57 5.55
N ILE A 126 4.88 -26.66 5.45
CA ILE A 126 3.98 -26.57 6.61
C ILE A 126 3.08 -27.78 6.81
N VAL A 127 3.14 -28.83 5.98
CA VAL A 127 2.47 -30.13 6.22
C VAL A 127 3.51 -31.23 6.41
N VAL A 128 4.39 -31.47 5.43
CA VAL A 128 5.44 -32.50 5.55
C VAL A 128 6.41 -32.15 6.69
N ASN A 129 6.88 -30.90 6.72
CA ASN A 129 7.76 -30.42 7.78
C ASN A 129 7.01 -29.83 9.00
N ARG A 130 5.76 -30.26 9.27
CA ARG A 130 4.87 -29.63 10.27
C ARG A 130 5.51 -29.46 11.65
N ARG A 131 6.28 -30.45 12.12
CA ARG A 131 6.94 -30.42 13.44
C ARG A 131 8.07 -29.40 13.52
N ARG A 132 8.73 -29.11 12.39
CA ARG A 132 9.80 -28.10 12.29
C ARG A 132 9.23 -26.71 11.99
N ALA A 133 8.00 -26.63 11.46
CA ALA A 133 7.34 -25.37 11.17
C ALA A 133 6.96 -24.63 12.46
N SER A 134 7.60 -23.47 12.67
CA SER A 134 7.24 -22.57 13.79
C SER A 134 5.78 -22.14 13.72
N VAL A 135 5.16 -21.83 14.87
CA VAL A 135 3.80 -21.23 14.94
C VAL A 135 3.67 -20.01 14.01
N ARG A 136 4.75 -19.22 13.92
CA ARG A 136 4.83 -18.08 13.01
C ARG A 136 4.71 -18.49 11.54
N ALA A 137 5.36 -19.56 11.10
CA ALA A 137 5.23 -20.07 9.74
C ALA A 137 3.80 -20.56 9.47
N LYS A 138 3.20 -21.26 10.45
CA LYS A 138 1.82 -21.76 10.37
C LYS A 138 0.76 -20.64 10.24
N LEU A 139 1.00 -19.48 10.85
CA LEU A 139 0.08 -18.32 10.81
C LEU A 139 0.42 -17.28 9.73
N ARG A 140 1.59 -17.40 9.09
CA ARG A 140 2.08 -16.50 8.03
C ARG A 140 2.06 -17.17 6.67
N CYS A 141 0.95 -17.82 6.40
CA CYS A 141 0.57 -18.30 5.09
C CYS A 141 -0.88 -17.91 4.83
N ASP A 142 -1.22 -17.82 3.56
CA ASP A 142 -2.62 -17.74 3.16
C ASP A 142 -3.30 -19.07 3.49
N TYR A 143 -4.57 -19.00 3.89
CA TYR A 143 -5.40 -20.17 4.23
C TYR A 143 -4.83 -21.05 5.37
N ALA A 144 -4.31 -20.42 6.42
CA ALA A 144 -3.67 -21.10 7.56
C ALA A 144 -4.55 -22.19 8.20
N VAL A 145 -5.87 -21.96 8.26
CA VAL A 145 -6.85 -22.91 8.82
C VAL A 145 -6.99 -24.13 7.92
N GLU A 146 -7.12 -23.92 6.62
CA GLU A 146 -7.20 -24.98 5.62
C GLU A 146 -5.92 -25.83 5.64
N TRP A 147 -4.74 -25.21 5.76
CA TRP A 147 -3.48 -25.94 5.93
C TRP A 147 -3.39 -26.74 7.24
N ALA A 148 -3.99 -26.25 8.32
CA ALA A 148 -4.08 -26.99 9.58
C ALA A 148 -4.97 -28.23 9.43
N ILE A 149 -6.06 -28.12 8.67
CA ILE A 149 -6.92 -29.26 8.31
C ILE A 149 -6.15 -30.26 7.45
N VAL A 150 -5.43 -29.81 6.42
CA VAL A 150 -4.57 -30.69 5.59
C VAL A 150 -3.56 -31.44 6.47
N ALA A 151 -2.93 -30.75 7.43
CA ALA A 151 -2.00 -31.41 8.35
C ALA A 151 -2.67 -32.45 9.24
N GLY A 152 -3.87 -32.14 9.77
CA GLY A 152 -4.68 -33.06 10.57
C GLY A 152 -5.04 -34.32 9.79
N ILE A 153 -5.71 -34.17 8.64
CA ILE A 153 -6.14 -35.30 7.81
C ILE A 153 -4.97 -36.15 7.32
N CYS A 154 -3.80 -35.56 7.05
CA CYS A 154 -2.60 -36.33 6.69
C CYS A 154 -2.07 -37.13 7.88
N SER A 155 -2.12 -36.58 9.10
CA SER A 155 -1.59 -37.22 10.31
C SER A 155 -2.45 -38.38 10.83
N GLU A 156 -3.75 -38.37 10.53
CA GLU A 156 -4.70 -39.42 10.93
C GLU A 156 -4.67 -40.65 10.02
N ARG A 157 -4.06 -40.52 8.84
CA ARG A 157 -4.00 -41.58 7.82
C ARG A 157 -2.88 -42.58 8.09
N ILE A 158 -3.13 -43.83 7.69
CA ILE A 158 -2.14 -44.91 7.72
C ILE A 158 -1.28 -44.85 6.44
N GLY A 159 -1.93 -44.65 5.28
CA GLY A 159 -1.27 -44.43 4.00
C GLY A 159 -0.69 -43.01 3.91
N SER A 160 0.43 -42.89 3.20
CA SER A 160 1.13 -41.62 3.00
C SER A 160 0.41 -40.69 2.02
N ALA A 161 0.53 -39.39 2.22
CA ALA A 161 0.02 -38.36 1.30
C ALA A 161 1.20 -37.55 0.74
N THR A 162 1.36 -37.56 -0.58
CA THR A 162 2.38 -36.79 -1.30
C THR A 162 1.75 -35.85 -2.31
N VAL A 163 2.47 -34.78 -2.65
CA VAL A 163 2.04 -33.79 -3.63
C VAL A 163 3.15 -33.60 -4.67
N GLU A 164 2.81 -33.79 -5.94
CA GLU A 164 3.72 -33.63 -7.08
C GLU A 164 3.35 -32.38 -7.88
N TRP A 165 4.35 -31.58 -8.23
CA TRP A 165 4.15 -30.46 -9.14
C TRP A 165 4.15 -30.93 -10.59
N VAL A 166 3.12 -30.56 -11.34
CA VAL A 166 3.00 -30.81 -12.77
C VAL A 166 3.02 -29.47 -13.51
N LYS A 167 3.70 -29.42 -14.66
CA LYS A 167 3.63 -28.22 -15.52
C LYS A 167 2.28 -28.16 -16.22
N GLY A 168 1.53 -27.08 -16.00
CA GLY A 168 0.31 -26.79 -16.76
C GLY A 168 0.52 -26.83 -18.28
N HIS A 169 -0.52 -27.24 -19.00
CA HIS A 169 -0.61 -27.22 -20.48
C HIS A 169 0.31 -28.16 -21.28
N ARG A 170 0.87 -29.23 -20.70
CA ARG A 170 1.67 -30.25 -21.44
C ARG A 170 0.90 -31.47 -21.98
N GLY A 171 -0.42 -31.38 -22.12
CA GLY A 171 -1.22 -32.43 -22.76
C GLY A 171 -1.47 -33.67 -21.90
N ASP A 172 -1.33 -33.59 -20.57
CA ASP A 172 -1.80 -34.65 -19.68
C ASP A 172 -3.34 -34.71 -19.74
N LYS A 173 -3.86 -35.86 -20.20
CA LYS A 173 -5.29 -36.11 -20.39
C LYS A 173 -6.10 -35.90 -19.12
N TRP A 174 -5.55 -36.28 -17.96
CA TRP A 174 -6.27 -36.20 -16.68
C TRP A 174 -6.26 -34.79 -16.11
N ASN A 175 -5.17 -34.04 -16.32
CA ASN A 175 -5.13 -32.62 -15.98
C ASN A 175 -6.10 -31.80 -16.84
N ALA A 176 -6.14 -32.05 -18.15
CA ALA A 176 -7.08 -31.38 -19.05
C ALA A 176 -8.55 -31.69 -18.72
N ALA A 177 -8.83 -32.91 -18.23
CA ALA A 177 -10.15 -33.28 -17.75
C ALA A 177 -10.53 -32.52 -16.46
N ALA A 178 -9.58 -32.33 -15.54
CA ALA A 178 -9.78 -31.53 -14.33
C ALA A 178 -10.04 -30.05 -14.67
N ASP A 179 -9.24 -29.41 -15.53
CA ASP A 179 -9.42 -28.02 -15.98
C ASP A 179 -10.83 -27.79 -16.55
N LYS A 180 -11.26 -28.70 -17.45
CA LYS A 180 -12.59 -28.63 -18.05
C LYS A 180 -13.69 -28.75 -17.00
N ALA A 181 -13.56 -29.69 -16.07
CA ALA A 181 -14.54 -29.90 -15.00
C ALA A 181 -14.61 -28.70 -14.03
N ALA A 182 -13.47 -28.07 -13.73
CA ALA A 182 -13.41 -26.88 -12.88
C ALA A 182 -14.10 -25.68 -13.54
N LYS A 183 -13.96 -25.50 -14.86
CA LYS A 183 -14.69 -24.49 -15.64
C LYS A 183 -16.20 -24.75 -15.65
N GLU A 184 -16.62 -26.00 -15.83
CA GLU A 184 -18.04 -26.37 -15.76
C GLU A 184 -18.65 -26.10 -14.37
N ALA A 185 -17.87 -26.30 -13.30
CA ALA A 185 -18.32 -26.05 -11.93
C ALA A 185 -18.66 -24.57 -11.67
N GLN A 186 -18.12 -23.62 -12.44
CA GLN A 186 -18.44 -22.18 -12.31
C GLN A 186 -19.92 -21.86 -12.55
N ALA A 187 -20.59 -22.69 -13.36
CA ALA A 187 -22.00 -22.55 -13.67
C ALA A 187 -22.92 -22.99 -12.51
N VAL A 188 -22.38 -23.71 -11.52
CA VAL A 188 -23.14 -24.21 -10.37
C VAL A 188 -23.24 -23.13 -9.30
N VAL A 189 -24.47 -22.63 -9.07
CA VAL A 189 -24.78 -21.59 -8.07
C VAL A 189 -25.43 -22.23 -6.83
N GLY A 190 -25.03 -21.78 -5.64
CA GLY A 190 -25.70 -22.14 -4.38
C GLY A 190 -25.23 -23.42 -3.68
N LYS A 191 -24.20 -24.10 -4.20
CA LYS A 191 -23.60 -25.31 -3.60
C LYS A 191 -22.12 -25.12 -3.24
N GLU A 192 -21.83 -24.05 -2.50
CA GLU A 192 -20.45 -23.70 -2.15
C GLU A 192 -19.93 -24.52 -0.97
N TRP A 193 -18.74 -25.07 -1.12
CA TRP A 193 -18.03 -25.75 -0.04
C TRP A 193 -17.50 -24.72 0.96
N LYS A 194 -17.60 -25.04 2.25
CA LYS A 194 -17.13 -24.16 3.33
C LYS A 194 -16.33 -24.95 4.37
N VAL A 195 -15.17 -24.41 4.71
CA VAL A 195 -14.32 -24.95 5.77
C VAL A 195 -14.86 -24.60 7.15
N ARG A 196 -14.91 -25.59 8.05
CA ARG A 196 -15.23 -25.41 9.47
C ARG A 196 -13.96 -25.18 10.27
N ALA A 197 -13.64 -23.91 10.49
CA ALA A 197 -12.44 -23.49 11.20
C ALA A 197 -12.40 -23.90 12.69
N GLU A 198 -13.54 -24.28 13.26
CA GLU A 198 -13.68 -24.68 14.66
C GLU A 198 -13.29 -26.14 14.90
N ASP A 199 -13.24 -26.95 13.84
CA ASP A 199 -12.98 -28.38 13.93
C ASP A 199 -11.50 -28.73 13.75
N GLN A 200 -10.59 -27.75 13.69
CA GLN A 200 -9.15 -28.00 13.62
C GLN A 200 -8.48 -27.84 14.99
N ASP A 201 -7.57 -28.75 15.35
CA ASP A 201 -6.92 -28.78 16.67
C ASP A 201 -5.45 -28.29 16.66
N ASP A 202 -4.87 -28.05 15.48
CA ASP A 202 -3.43 -27.79 15.33
C ASP A 202 -3.07 -26.30 15.51
N LEU A 203 -3.96 -25.38 15.12
CA LEU A 203 -3.84 -23.96 15.45
C LEU A 203 -4.60 -23.67 16.73
N ARG A 204 -3.85 -23.35 17.80
CA ARG A 204 -4.39 -22.90 19.08
C ARG A 204 -5.25 -21.65 18.97
N TYR A 205 -5.00 -20.81 17.97
CA TYR A 205 -5.73 -19.57 17.73
C TYR A 205 -6.00 -19.38 16.25
N THR A 206 -7.24 -19.00 15.92
CA THR A 206 -7.63 -18.61 14.55
C THR A 206 -7.91 -17.11 14.50
N ALA A 207 -7.34 -16.43 13.51
CA ALA A 207 -7.59 -15.02 13.32
C ALA A 207 -8.94 -14.82 12.62
N LYS A 208 -9.77 -13.90 13.12
CA LYS A 208 -11.03 -13.48 12.49
C LYS A 208 -11.02 -11.97 12.25
N MET A 209 -11.60 -11.54 11.14
CA MET A 209 -11.85 -10.13 10.82
C MET A 209 -13.36 -9.94 10.59
N ALA A 210 -13.99 -9.09 11.40
CA ALA A 210 -15.44 -8.85 11.36
C ALA A 210 -16.28 -10.14 11.41
N GLY A 211 -15.87 -11.11 12.23
CA GLY A 211 -16.55 -12.41 12.38
C GLY A 211 -16.15 -13.48 11.36
N THR A 212 -15.45 -13.12 10.27
CA THR A 212 -15.00 -14.06 9.23
C THR A 212 -13.56 -14.50 9.46
N THR A 213 -13.27 -15.80 9.30
CA THR A 213 -11.90 -16.34 9.37
C THR A 213 -10.99 -15.67 8.34
N LEU A 214 -9.77 -15.36 8.76
CA LEU A 214 -8.81 -14.65 7.94
C LEU A 214 -8.14 -15.63 6.96
N GLU A 215 -8.33 -15.39 5.66
CA GLU A 215 -7.83 -16.26 4.56
C GLU A 215 -6.45 -15.84 4.02
N ILE A 216 -5.90 -14.72 4.49
CA ILE A 216 -4.58 -14.21 4.11
C ILE A 216 -3.60 -14.29 5.28
N ASP A 217 -2.30 -14.19 4.98
CA ASP A 217 -1.24 -14.04 5.99
C ASP A 217 -1.63 -13.01 7.08
N THR A 218 -1.61 -13.45 8.33
CA THR A 218 -2.04 -12.63 9.48
C THR A 218 -1.22 -11.34 9.66
N ARG A 219 0.09 -11.37 9.37
CA ARG A 219 0.94 -10.18 9.40
C ARG A 219 0.60 -9.24 8.25
N GLN A 220 0.32 -9.76 7.06
CA GLN A 220 -0.10 -8.95 5.92
C GLN A 220 -1.43 -8.27 6.21
N ALA A 221 -2.39 -8.98 6.81
CA ALA A 221 -3.65 -8.42 7.26
C ALA A 221 -3.44 -7.26 8.26
N LEU A 222 -2.58 -7.46 9.28
CA LEU A 222 -2.25 -6.42 10.25
C LEU A 222 -1.55 -5.22 9.61
N LYS A 223 -0.62 -5.45 8.68
CA LYS A 223 0.03 -4.38 7.92
C LYS A 223 -0.99 -3.58 7.12
N MET A 224 -1.88 -4.25 6.39
CA MET A 224 -2.93 -3.60 5.60
C MET A 224 -3.87 -2.79 6.50
N GLN A 225 -4.31 -3.35 7.62
CA GLN A 225 -5.16 -2.64 8.59
C GLN A 225 -4.45 -1.40 9.13
N THR A 226 -3.20 -1.55 9.55
CA THR A 226 -2.38 -0.46 10.08
C THR A 226 -2.23 0.66 9.05
N THR A 227 -1.81 0.33 7.83
CA THR A 227 -1.69 1.30 6.73
C THR A 227 -3.00 2.02 6.43
N ARG A 228 -4.12 1.29 6.39
CA ARG A 228 -5.46 1.88 6.17
C ARG A 228 -5.86 2.83 7.31
N ARG A 229 -5.64 2.44 8.57
CA ARG A 229 -5.91 3.28 9.74
C ARG A 229 -5.08 4.56 9.72
N TRP A 230 -3.77 4.46 9.43
CA TRP A 230 -2.91 5.64 9.31
C TRP A 230 -3.35 6.56 8.19
N HIS A 231 -3.66 6.02 7.01
CA HIS A 231 -4.19 6.83 5.90
C HIS A 231 -5.51 7.51 6.25
N GLN A 232 -6.45 6.82 6.89
CA GLN A 232 -7.72 7.40 7.32
C GLN A 232 -7.53 8.50 8.38
N THR A 233 -6.68 8.25 9.39
CA THR A 233 -6.36 9.23 10.43
C THR A 233 -5.70 10.46 9.82
N TRP A 234 -4.73 10.25 8.93
CA TRP A 234 -4.06 11.34 8.23
C TRP A 234 -5.05 12.13 7.37
N ARG A 235 -5.90 11.47 6.56
CA ARG A 235 -6.92 12.13 5.73
C ARG A 235 -7.98 12.86 6.57
N SER A 236 -8.26 12.42 7.80
CA SER A 236 -9.31 13.01 8.64
C SER A 236 -8.88 14.30 9.36
N LEU A 237 -7.57 14.56 9.48
CA LEU A 237 -7.04 15.76 10.12
C LEU A 237 -7.60 17.03 9.47
N LYS A 238 -8.22 17.91 10.28
CA LYS A 238 -8.82 19.19 9.82
C LYS A 238 -7.85 20.00 8.96
N ARG A 239 -6.58 20.06 9.35
CA ARG A 239 -5.52 20.76 8.61
C ARG A 239 -5.30 20.20 7.20
N HIS A 240 -5.35 18.88 7.02
CA HIS A 240 -5.19 18.28 5.69
C HIS A 240 -6.41 18.54 4.82
N LYS A 241 -7.62 18.37 5.38
CA LYS A 241 -8.87 18.68 4.66
C LYS A 241 -8.94 20.13 4.18
N ARG A 242 -8.52 21.09 5.01
CA ARG A 242 -8.46 22.51 4.65
C ARG A 242 -7.42 22.83 3.57
N SER A 243 -6.43 21.97 3.40
CA SER A 243 -5.25 22.21 2.57
C SER A 243 -5.28 21.44 1.25
N ILE A 244 -5.93 20.28 1.26
CA ILE A 244 -6.10 19.34 0.16
C ILE A 244 -7.58 19.02 0.13
N GLN A 245 -8.35 19.85 -0.58
CA GLN A 245 -9.80 19.76 -0.60
C GLN A 245 -10.26 18.55 -1.44
N ASP A 246 -9.61 18.33 -2.60
CA ASP A 246 -9.89 17.20 -3.49
C ASP A 246 -8.83 16.10 -3.40
N TYR A 247 -9.00 15.22 -2.42
CA TYR A 247 -8.09 14.09 -2.18
C TYR A 247 -8.11 13.07 -3.33
N ASP A 248 -9.30 12.79 -3.88
CA ASP A 248 -9.50 11.71 -4.85
C ASP A 248 -9.11 12.17 -6.27
N GLY A 249 -9.21 13.47 -6.57
CA GLY A 249 -8.64 14.09 -7.76
C GLY A 249 -7.13 14.35 -7.70
N THR A 250 -6.46 14.09 -6.57
CA THR A 250 -5.00 14.20 -6.46
C THR A 250 -4.32 12.95 -7.04
N ASP A 251 -3.36 13.13 -7.95
CA ASP A 251 -2.39 12.09 -8.32
C ASP A 251 -1.34 11.98 -7.21
N TRP A 252 -1.60 11.06 -6.28
CA TRP A 252 -0.70 10.79 -5.15
C TRP A 252 0.64 10.21 -5.58
N LEU A 253 0.69 9.45 -6.69
CA LEU A 253 1.97 8.93 -7.19
C LEU A 253 2.86 10.08 -7.67
N GLY A 254 2.29 11.01 -8.45
CA GLY A 254 2.96 12.23 -8.88
C GLY A 254 3.37 13.13 -7.70
N THR A 255 2.43 13.39 -6.79
CA THR A 255 2.63 14.24 -5.61
C THR A 255 3.73 13.69 -4.70
N LEU A 256 3.72 12.38 -4.40
CA LEU A 256 4.77 11.74 -3.60
C LEU A 256 6.11 11.74 -4.34
N THR A 257 6.11 11.56 -5.66
CA THR A 257 7.32 11.65 -6.48
C THR A 257 7.96 13.04 -6.36
N ILE A 258 7.15 14.10 -6.35
CA ILE A 258 7.61 15.47 -6.08
C ILE A 258 8.14 15.58 -4.65
N ILE A 259 7.39 15.19 -3.63
CA ILE A 259 7.82 15.25 -2.22
C ILE A 259 9.18 14.56 -2.03
N HIS A 260 9.36 13.37 -2.60
CA HIS A 260 10.58 12.58 -2.48
C HIS A 260 11.69 12.94 -3.46
N ASN A 261 11.48 13.93 -4.35
CA ASN A 261 12.42 14.34 -5.39
C ASN A 261 12.83 13.19 -6.33
N ASN A 262 11.88 12.34 -6.73
CA ASN A 262 12.08 11.11 -7.51
C ASN A 262 13.03 10.07 -6.86
N LYS A 263 13.40 10.25 -5.59
CA LYS A 263 14.20 9.25 -4.87
C LYS A 263 13.30 8.11 -4.42
N PRO A 264 13.74 6.85 -4.53
CA PRO A 264 12.94 5.72 -4.07
C PRO A 264 12.65 5.86 -2.57
N VAL A 265 11.42 5.57 -2.18
CA VAL A 265 10.96 5.74 -0.79
C VAL A 265 11.60 4.69 0.15
N HIS A 266 12.22 3.65 -0.40
CA HIS A 266 12.79 2.52 0.34
C HIS A 266 14.31 2.61 0.56
N THR A 267 14.98 3.68 0.12
CA THR A 267 16.40 3.85 0.41
C THR A 267 16.58 4.39 1.83
N PHE A 268 17.26 3.64 2.69
CA PHE A 268 17.62 4.08 4.06
C PHE A 268 18.66 5.21 4.11
N PHE A 269 19.06 5.74 2.96
CA PHE A 269 20.01 6.84 2.82
C PHE A 269 19.27 8.12 2.41
N SER A 270 19.42 9.18 3.20
CA SER A 270 18.97 10.54 2.87
C SER A 270 20.02 11.55 3.30
N SER A 271 20.38 12.48 2.43
CA SER A 271 21.26 13.60 2.84
C SER A 271 20.48 14.60 3.70
N GLN A 272 21.18 15.45 4.45
CA GLN A 272 20.53 16.52 5.20
C GLN A 272 19.75 17.48 4.28
N GLN A 273 20.26 17.72 3.08
CA GLN A 273 19.58 18.50 2.05
C GLN A 273 18.24 17.86 1.63
N ASP A 274 18.23 16.53 1.42
CA ASP A 274 17.00 15.81 1.06
C ASP A 274 15.95 15.87 2.16
N THR A 275 16.37 15.67 3.41
CA THR A 275 15.48 15.72 4.57
C THR A 275 14.86 17.11 4.74
N ARG A 276 15.66 18.17 4.59
CA ARG A 276 15.17 19.56 4.61
C ARG A 276 14.17 19.82 3.48
N LEU A 277 14.49 19.39 2.26
CA LEU A 277 13.61 19.58 1.10
C LEU A 277 12.29 18.81 1.25
N ARG A 278 12.33 17.55 1.68
CA ARG A 278 11.14 16.72 1.95
C ARG A 278 10.27 17.35 3.04
N SER A 279 10.87 17.77 4.15
CA SER A 279 10.15 18.44 5.24
C SER A 279 9.47 19.72 4.75
N HIS A 280 10.18 20.55 3.97
CA HIS A 280 9.63 21.75 3.38
C HIS A 280 8.44 21.43 2.45
N ARG A 281 8.57 20.45 1.55
CA ARG A 281 7.48 20.04 0.64
C ARG A 281 6.25 19.53 1.42
N ILE A 282 6.44 18.69 2.43
CA ILE A 282 5.35 18.21 3.30
C ILE A 282 4.65 19.40 3.98
N LYS A 283 5.41 20.33 4.59
CA LYS A 283 4.85 21.53 5.22
C LYS A 283 4.08 22.38 4.22
N LYS A 284 4.62 22.57 3.01
CA LYS A 284 4.02 23.33 1.91
C LYS A 284 2.69 22.72 1.45
N THR A 285 2.68 21.42 1.14
CA THR A 285 1.48 20.68 0.72
C THR A 285 0.37 20.71 1.77
N HIS A 286 0.74 20.84 3.05
CA HIS A 286 -0.20 20.91 4.17
C HIS A 286 -0.50 22.31 4.71
N GLY A 287 0.03 23.37 4.10
CA GLY A 287 -0.23 24.75 4.51
C GLY A 287 0.34 25.06 5.89
N MET A 288 1.50 24.50 6.21
CA MET A 288 2.22 24.69 7.48
C MET A 288 3.47 25.56 7.33
N LEU A 289 3.59 26.27 6.21
CA LEU A 289 4.66 27.23 6.05
C LEU A 289 4.42 28.43 6.98
N PRO A 290 5.48 29.12 7.43
CA PRO A 290 5.36 30.29 8.30
C PRO A 290 4.82 31.50 7.52
N THR A 291 3.50 31.59 7.42
CA THR A 291 2.71 32.70 6.87
C THR A 291 2.53 33.79 7.91
N MET A 292 2.30 35.05 7.51
CA MET A 292 2.17 36.14 8.47
C MET A 292 0.96 35.97 9.41
N ASP A 293 -0.16 35.41 8.95
CA ASP A 293 -1.30 35.07 9.80
C ASP A 293 -0.92 34.08 10.91
N ALA A 294 -0.16 33.05 10.58
CA ALA A 294 0.30 32.02 11.51
C ALA A 294 1.39 32.54 12.45
N LEU A 295 2.26 33.43 11.97
CA LEU A 295 3.30 34.07 12.78
C LEU A 295 2.70 35.08 13.77
N HIS A 296 1.78 35.93 13.31
CA HIS A 296 1.01 36.86 14.14
C HIS A 296 0.23 36.11 15.22
N ALA A 297 -0.49 35.04 14.87
CA ALA A 297 -1.24 34.25 15.83
C ALA A 297 -0.37 33.58 16.90
N ARG A 298 0.90 33.26 16.59
CA ARG A 298 1.83 32.60 17.53
C ARG A 298 2.64 33.58 18.37
N ARG A 299 3.02 34.72 17.79
CA ARG A 299 3.88 35.74 18.40
C ARG A 299 3.35 37.14 18.06
N PRO A 300 2.16 37.51 18.58
CA PRO A 300 1.55 38.82 18.32
C PRO A 300 2.35 39.96 18.97
N ASP A 301 3.18 39.64 19.97
CA ASP A 301 4.15 40.51 20.60
C ASP A 301 5.22 41.00 19.59
N LEU A 302 5.67 40.13 18.68
CA LEU A 302 6.68 40.45 17.66
C LEU A 302 6.04 40.85 16.33
N TYR A 303 5.18 40.00 15.78
CA TYR A 303 4.48 40.26 14.52
C TYR A 303 3.17 40.99 14.84
N LYS A 304 3.16 42.32 14.78
CA LYS A 304 2.00 43.14 15.21
C LYS A 304 0.76 43.01 14.32
N ASN A 305 0.95 42.62 13.07
CA ASN A 305 -0.13 42.37 12.12
C ASN A 305 0.22 41.15 11.26
N ASP A 306 -0.76 40.70 10.49
CA ASP A 306 -0.69 39.55 9.58
C ASP A 306 -0.52 39.98 8.11
N GLN A 307 -0.18 41.24 7.84
CA GLN A 307 -0.06 41.76 6.48
C GLN A 307 1.15 41.17 5.77
N CYS A 308 0.97 40.89 4.48
CA CYS A 308 2.03 40.40 3.60
C CYS A 308 3.23 41.33 3.57
N ARG A 309 4.43 40.75 3.70
CA ARG A 309 5.69 41.50 3.65
C ARG A 309 6.12 41.91 2.24
N GLN A 310 5.35 41.51 1.23
CA GLN A 310 5.59 41.89 -0.14
C GLN A 310 4.65 43.03 -0.55
N CYS A 311 3.33 42.81 -0.47
CA CYS A 311 2.35 43.80 -0.93
C CYS A 311 1.89 44.78 0.16
N HIS A 312 2.11 44.47 1.44
CA HIS A 312 1.65 45.26 2.60
C HIS A 312 0.15 45.58 2.64
N ALA A 313 -0.67 44.97 1.78
CA ALA A 313 -2.08 45.32 1.60
C ALA A 313 -3.05 44.27 2.15
N MET A 314 -2.72 42.99 2.03
CA MET A 314 -3.61 41.88 2.42
C MET A 314 -2.97 41.00 3.50
N THR A 315 -3.81 40.34 4.30
CA THR A 315 -3.38 39.26 5.19
C THR A 315 -2.67 38.18 4.39
N GLU A 316 -1.45 37.82 4.81
CA GLU A 316 -0.70 36.75 4.17
C GLU A 316 -1.04 35.42 4.83
N ASP A 317 -2.03 34.75 4.25
CA ASP A 317 -2.36 33.36 4.56
C ASP A 317 -1.62 32.36 3.64
N LYS A 318 -1.93 31.08 3.81
CA LYS A 318 -1.34 29.97 3.03
C LYS A 318 -1.54 30.07 1.51
N GLU A 319 -2.54 30.81 1.04
CA GLU A 319 -2.85 30.99 -0.38
C GLU A 319 -2.21 32.27 -0.91
N HIS A 320 -2.32 33.37 -0.15
CA HIS A 320 -1.75 34.66 -0.50
C HIS A 320 -0.23 34.61 -0.68
N VAL A 321 0.50 33.80 0.10
CA VAL A 321 1.94 33.54 -0.12
C VAL A 321 2.24 33.21 -1.58
N TRP A 322 1.37 32.42 -2.21
CA TRP A 322 1.53 31.98 -3.59
C TRP A 322 0.73 32.81 -4.57
N LEU A 323 -0.13 33.73 -4.18
CA LEU A 323 -0.98 34.50 -5.10
C LEU A 323 -0.81 36.02 -4.92
N CYS A 324 0.22 36.44 -4.19
CA CYS A 324 0.56 37.83 -3.98
C CYS A 324 0.76 38.54 -5.33
N LEU A 325 0.17 39.73 -5.47
CA LEU A 325 0.26 40.55 -6.69
C LEU A 325 1.71 40.91 -7.03
N GLU A 326 2.54 41.16 -6.01
CA GLU A 326 3.98 41.43 -6.16
C GLU A 326 4.78 40.23 -6.70
N SER A 327 4.17 39.04 -6.74
CA SER A 327 4.78 37.84 -7.32
C SER A 327 4.23 37.52 -8.72
N LYS A 328 3.35 38.36 -9.28
CA LYS A 328 2.67 38.09 -10.56
C LYS A 328 3.64 37.90 -11.72
N GLU A 329 4.67 38.72 -11.83
CA GLU A 329 5.68 38.57 -12.88
C GLU A 329 6.41 37.23 -12.78
N ALA A 330 6.76 36.81 -11.55
CA ALA A 330 7.36 35.50 -11.31
C ALA A 330 6.39 34.37 -11.67
N HIS A 331 5.09 34.50 -11.40
CA HIS A 331 4.08 33.52 -11.86
C HIS A 331 4.04 33.37 -13.36
N ASP A 332 3.91 34.50 -14.06
CA ASP A 332 3.76 34.53 -15.51
C ASP A 332 5.02 33.93 -16.17
N GLU A 333 6.21 34.26 -15.64
CA GLU A 333 7.48 33.68 -16.08
C GLU A 333 7.54 32.17 -15.82
N ILE A 334 7.22 31.70 -14.60
CA ILE A 334 7.21 30.28 -14.24
C ILE A 334 6.28 29.50 -15.17
N TRP A 335 5.08 30.04 -15.43
CA TRP A 335 4.08 29.37 -16.25
C TRP A 335 4.50 29.33 -17.71
N LYS A 336 4.98 30.45 -18.25
CA LYS A 336 5.50 30.55 -19.62
C LYS A 336 6.66 29.59 -19.85
N ASP A 337 7.61 29.53 -18.93
CA ASP A 337 8.75 28.60 -18.98
C ASP A 337 8.30 27.14 -18.88
N GLY A 338 7.34 26.85 -18.01
CA GLY A 338 6.78 25.52 -17.85
C GLY A 338 6.09 25.04 -19.13
N LEU A 339 5.24 25.86 -19.73
CA LEU A 339 4.58 25.56 -21.00
C LEU A 339 5.58 25.42 -22.14
N GLY A 340 6.62 26.26 -22.18
CA GLY A 340 7.70 26.17 -23.16
C GLY A 340 8.52 24.88 -23.10
N ARG A 341 8.43 24.11 -22.01
CA ARG A 341 9.14 22.84 -21.81
C ARG A 341 8.28 21.60 -22.09
N ILE A 342 7.00 21.75 -22.42
CA ILE A 342 6.09 20.61 -22.64
C ILE A 342 6.63 19.67 -23.73
N ASP A 343 7.07 20.20 -24.88
CA ASP A 343 7.59 19.38 -25.98
C ASP A 343 8.83 18.57 -25.56
N PHE A 344 9.72 19.19 -24.78
CA PHE A 344 10.88 18.52 -24.22
C PHE A 344 10.49 17.38 -23.27
N TRP A 345 9.51 17.61 -22.38
CA TRP A 345 9.02 16.57 -21.48
C TRP A 345 8.22 15.49 -22.21
N GLY A 346 7.49 15.84 -23.26
CA GLY A 346 6.81 14.91 -24.15
C GLY A 346 7.79 13.91 -24.77
N ALA A 347 8.90 14.40 -25.32
CA ALA A 347 9.97 13.55 -25.84
C ALA A 347 10.58 12.63 -24.76
N ILE A 348 10.75 13.10 -23.53
CA ILE A 348 11.22 12.27 -22.41
C ILE A 348 10.19 11.20 -22.04
N ALA A 349 8.92 11.57 -21.94
CA ALA A 349 7.83 10.69 -21.56
C ALA A 349 7.64 9.57 -22.59
N THR A 350 7.72 9.89 -23.89
CA THR A 350 7.68 8.91 -24.98
C THR A 350 8.86 7.94 -24.91
N LYS A 351 10.08 8.41 -24.65
CA LYS A 351 11.25 7.53 -24.43
C LYS A 351 11.05 6.59 -23.25
N HIS A 352 10.49 7.09 -22.14
CA HIS A 352 10.16 6.26 -20.98
C HIS A 352 9.11 5.21 -21.32
N TYR A 353 8.03 5.60 -22.00
CA TYR A 353 6.98 4.69 -22.46
C TYR A 353 7.53 3.56 -23.33
N ASN A 354 8.34 3.89 -24.34
CA ASN A 354 8.94 2.90 -25.23
C ASN A 354 9.90 1.94 -24.49
N ARG A 355 10.59 2.40 -23.42
CA ARG A 355 11.41 1.53 -22.56
C ARG A 355 10.56 0.55 -21.76
N GLU A 356 9.47 1.01 -21.15
CA GLU A 356 8.55 0.15 -20.38
C GLU A 356 7.83 -0.85 -21.28
N ARG A 357 7.42 -0.44 -22.48
CA ARG A 357 6.91 -1.33 -23.54
C ARG A 357 7.88 -2.49 -23.84
N LYS A 358 9.17 -2.20 -24.03
CA LYS A 358 10.20 -3.23 -24.29
C LYS A 358 10.38 -4.22 -23.13
N LYS A 359 10.12 -3.80 -21.88
CA LYS A 359 10.14 -4.70 -20.71
C LYS A 359 8.94 -5.63 -20.71
N ARG A 360 7.73 -5.09 -20.88
CA ARG A 360 6.47 -5.86 -20.99
C ARG A 360 6.53 -6.92 -22.08
N ARG A 361 7.18 -6.62 -23.21
CA ARG A 361 7.45 -7.59 -24.29
C ARG A 361 8.26 -8.81 -23.80
N LYS A 362 9.25 -8.59 -22.93
CA LYS A 362 10.05 -9.69 -22.35
C LYS A 362 9.25 -10.52 -21.35
N GLU A 363 8.19 -9.96 -20.80
CA GLU A 363 7.28 -10.60 -19.83
C GLU A 363 6.07 -11.28 -20.50
N GLY A 364 5.98 -11.24 -21.83
CA GLY A 364 4.95 -11.95 -22.60
C GLY A 364 3.63 -11.19 -22.79
N GLU A 365 3.56 -9.91 -22.45
CA GLU A 365 2.38 -9.07 -22.68
C GLU A 365 2.21 -8.70 -24.17
N THR A 366 0.96 -8.55 -24.64
CA THR A 366 0.65 -8.06 -25.99
C THR A 366 1.21 -6.66 -26.21
N GLU A 367 1.94 -6.46 -27.30
CA GLU A 367 2.76 -5.28 -27.54
C GLU A 367 1.93 -4.05 -28.00
N PRO A 368 1.89 -2.94 -27.23
CA PRO A 368 1.40 -1.67 -27.73
C PRO A 368 2.34 -1.12 -28.82
N LYS A 369 1.84 -0.25 -29.72
CA LYS A 369 2.67 0.36 -30.78
C LYS A 369 3.80 1.24 -30.23
N GLU A 370 4.92 1.30 -30.96
CA GLU A 370 5.94 2.34 -30.76
C GLU A 370 5.34 3.70 -31.07
N ILE A 371 5.75 4.70 -30.31
CA ILE A 371 5.31 6.07 -30.52
C ILE A 371 6.51 7.02 -30.56
N GLU A 372 6.36 8.12 -31.26
CA GLU A 372 7.28 9.25 -31.26
C GLU A 372 6.52 10.50 -30.80
N TRP A 373 7.21 11.44 -30.14
CA TRP A 373 6.55 12.67 -29.72
C TRP A 373 6.24 13.56 -30.92
N VAL A 374 4.99 13.96 -31.08
CA VAL A 374 4.56 14.96 -32.06
C VAL A 374 4.40 16.29 -31.32
N ALA A 375 5.15 17.30 -31.76
CA ALA A 375 5.11 18.63 -31.14
C ALA A 375 3.71 19.24 -31.24
N THR A 376 3.22 19.80 -30.14
CA THR A 376 1.89 20.43 -30.11
C THR A 376 2.01 21.87 -30.56
N SER A 377 1.66 22.16 -31.82
CA SER A 377 1.67 23.52 -32.40
C SER A 377 0.54 24.42 -31.89
N ASP A 378 -0.57 23.85 -31.45
CA ASP A 378 -1.80 24.58 -31.14
C ASP A 378 -1.88 24.90 -29.63
N ARG A 379 -1.24 26.00 -29.23
CA ARG A 379 -0.98 26.35 -27.81
C ARG A 379 -2.06 27.22 -27.14
N ASN A 380 -3.28 27.29 -27.67
CA ASN A 380 -4.33 28.20 -27.16
C ASN A 380 -5.52 27.53 -26.47
N GLU A 381 -5.61 26.20 -26.44
CA GLU A 381 -6.57 25.52 -25.55
C GLU A 381 -5.96 25.46 -24.15
N GLY A 382 -6.00 26.60 -23.46
CA GLY A 382 -5.61 26.72 -22.07
C GLY A 382 -6.35 25.69 -21.22
N TYR A 383 -5.69 25.20 -20.16
CA TYR A 383 -6.36 24.47 -19.10
C TYR A 383 -7.49 25.35 -18.56
N THR A 384 -8.73 25.07 -18.97
CA THR A 384 -9.91 25.63 -18.33
C THR A 384 -10.00 24.95 -16.99
N GLY A 385 -9.54 25.66 -15.95
CA GLY A 385 -9.39 25.10 -14.62
C GLY A 385 -10.60 24.29 -14.19
N ASP A 386 -10.35 23.12 -13.59
CA ASP A 386 -11.37 22.51 -12.74
C ASP A 386 -11.63 23.52 -11.61
N GLU A 387 -12.90 23.87 -11.33
CA GLU A 387 -13.26 24.81 -10.25
C GLU A 387 -12.61 24.43 -8.90
N LYS A 388 -12.24 23.15 -8.74
CA LYS A 388 -11.62 22.60 -7.53
C LYS A 388 -10.10 22.79 -7.46
N TRP A 389 -9.43 23.13 -8.56
CA TRP A 389 -7.98 23.16 -8.67
C TRP A 389 -7.47 24.54 -9.13
N THR A 390 -6.59 25.14 -8.34
CA THR A 390 -5.96 26.44 -8.63
C THR A 390 -4.45 26.30 -8.82
N VAL A 391 -3.81 27.29 -9.47
CA VAL A 391 -2.35 27.34 -9.65
C VAL A 391 -1.59 27.22 -8.31
N CYS A 392 -2.16 27.79 -7.24
CA CYS A 392 -1.63 27.66 -5.87
C CYS A 392 -1.45 26.19 -5.46
N HIS A 393 -2.36 25.29 -5.83
CA HIS A 393 -2.24 23.86 -5.50
C HIS A 393 -1.02 23.22 -6.17
N ILE A 394 -0.74 23.57 -7.44
CA ILE A 394 0.42 23.06 -8.19
C ILE A 394 1.73 23.60 -7.61
N LEU A 395 1.80 24.90 -7.32
CA LEU A 395 2.97 25.52 -6.67
C LEU A 395 3.29 24.89 -5.30
N ARG A 396 2.24 24.45 -4.61
CA ARG A 396 2.33 23.73 -3.33
C ARG A 396 2.72 22.25 -3.47
N GLY A 397 2.86 21.76 -4.70
CA GLY A 397 3.37 20.43 -5.03
C GLY A 397 2.30 19.36 -5.19
N LEU A 398 1.02 19.72 -5.28
CA LEU A 398 -0.05 18.78 -5.61
C LEU A 398 -0.14 18.59 -7.13
N VAL A 399 -0.35 17.35 -7.55
CA VAL A 399 -0.55 17.00 -8.96
C VAL A 399 -2.03 16.69 -9.20
N PRO A 400 -2.78 17.52 -9.94
CA PRO A 400 -4.18 17.23 -10.27
C PRO A 400 -4.28 16.12 -11.33
N LYS A 401 -5.14 15.12 -11.12
CA LYS A 401 -5.47 14.13 -12.16
C LYS A 401 -6.13 14.78 -13.37
N ALA A 402 -6.92 15.84 -13.14
CA ALA A 402 -7.58 16.61 -14.19
C ALA A 402 -6.57 17.15 -15.22
N LEU A 403 -5.38 17.58 -14.78
CA LEU A 403 -4.34 18.09 -15.69
C LEU A 403 -3.92 17.03 -16.71
N ALA A 404 -3.68 15.79 -16.27
CA ALA A 404 -3.34 14.69 -17.18
C ALA A 404 -4.50 14.34 -18.12
N THR A 405 -5.75 14.43 -17.64
CA THR A 405 -6.95 14.20 -18.47
C THR A 405 -7.09 15.25 -19.56
N GLU A 406 -6.95 16.54 -19.23
CA GLU A 406 -7.02 17.62 -20.21
C GLU A 406 -5.86 17.53 -21.21
N TRP A 407 -4.65 17.28 -20.73
CA TRP A 407 -3.50 17.12 -21.61
C TRP A 407 -3.58 15.89 -22.49
N ALA A 408 -4.24 14.81 -22.08
CA ALA A 408 -4.52 13.69 -22.96
C ALA A 408 -5.44 14.07 -24.13
N LYS A 409 -6.33 15.05 -23.97
CA LYS A 409 -7.15 15.59 -25.07
C LYS A 409 -6.35 16.48 -26.02
N VAL A 410 -5.32 17.17 -25.51
CA VAL A 410 -4.40 17.96 -26.33
C VAL A 410 -3.43 17.04 -27.08
N PHE A 411 -2.90 16.03 -26.40
CA PHE A 411 -1.97 15.05 -26.95
C PHE A 411 -2.70 13.89 -27.63
N LYS A 412 -3.67 14.19 -28.52
CA LYS A 412 -4.66 13.21 -29.07
C LYS A 412 -4.07 11.90 -29.59
N GLU A 413 -2.83 11.90 -30.06
CA GLU A 413 -2.13 10.73 -30.61
C GLU A 413 -1.28 9.97 -29.59
N MET A 414 -1.19 10.46 -28.35
CA MET A 414 -0.34 9.91 -27.30
C MET A 414 -1.15 9.08 -26.28
N PRO A 415 -0.58 7.97 -25.77
CA PRO A 415 -1.18 7.24 -24.66
C PRO A 415 -1.36 8.11 -23.42
N LYS A 416 -2.43 7.87 -22.66
CA LYS A 416 -2.71 8.58 -21.39
C LYS A 416 -1.52 8.57 -20.41
N SER A 417 -0.74 7.49 -20.39
CA SER A 417 0.45 7.38 -19.53
C SER A 417 1.55 8.39 -19.88
N VAL A 418 1.63 8.84 -21.13
CA VAL A 418 2.52 9.93 -21.56
C VAL A 418 2.02 11.24 -20.96
N ALA A 419 0.73 11.57 -21.10
CA ALA A 419 0.14 12.77 -20.51
C ALA A 419 0.29 12.81 -18.97
N GLU A 420 0.12 11.68 -18.29
CA GLU A 420 0.40 11.55 -16.85
C GLU A 420 1.88 11.82 -16.52
N HIS A 421 2.81 11.35 -17.34
CA HIS A 421 4.23 11.61 -17.10
C HIS A 421 4.57 13.10 -17.32
N VAL A 422 4.13 13.69 -18.43
CA VAL A 422 4.39 15.11 -18.74
C VAL A 422 3.79 16.01 -17.66
N SER A 423 2.53 15.77 -17.24
CA SER A 423 1.89 16.55 -16.16
C SER A 423 2.65 16.47 -14.84
N ARG A 424 3.17 15.29 -14.46
CA ARG A 424 4.03 15.15 -13.27
C ARG A 424 5.33 15.95 -13.39
N LEU A 425 5.96 15.96 -14.57
CA LEU A 425 7.19 16.74 -14.81
C LEU A 425 6.92 18.25 -14.77
N PHE A 426 5.81 18.69 -15.36
CA PHE A 426 5.34 20.07 -15.31
C PHE A 426 5.09 20.51 -13.87
N CYS A 427 4.26 19.78 -13.11
CA CYS A 427 3.98 20.13 -11.71
C CYS A 427 5.26 20.13 -10.86
N LYS A 428 6.20 19.21 -11.11
CA LYS A 428 7.51 19.21 -10.43
C LYS A 428 8.32 20.46 -10.72
N PHE A 429 8.31 20.93 -11.97
CA PHE A 429 8.97 22.17 -12.37
C PHE A 429 8.34 23.38 -11.70
N ILE A 430 7.01 23.53 -11.81
CA ILE A 430 6.26 24.64 -11.19
C ILE A 430 6.48 24.67 -9.67
N GLU A 431 6.43 23.51 -9.00
CA GLU A 431 6.71 23.39 -7.57
C GLU A 431 8.10 23.89 -7.17
N LYS A 432 9.11 23.54 -7.99
CA LYS A 432 10.50 23.93 -7.77
C LYS A 432 10.68 25.43 -8.01
N GLU A 433 10.24 25.94 -9.16
CA GLU A 433 10.42 27.35 -9.50
C GLU A 433 9.59 28.27 -8.59
N GLY A 434 8.40 27.84 -8.18
CA GLY A 434 7.63 28.56 -7.16
C GLY A 434 8.38 28.66 -5.82
N ARG A 435 9.12 27.63 -5.43
CA ARG A 435 9.99 27.71 -4.26
C ARG A 435 11.12 28.73 -4.46
N GLU A 436 11.77 28.70 -5.62
CA GLU A 436 12.95 29.51 -5.89
C GLU A 436 12.63 30.99 -6.14
N LYS A 437 11.57 31.29 -6.91
CA LYS A 437 11.25 32.63 -7.38
C LYS A 437 10.16 33.35 -6.55
N ILE A 438 9.37 32.60 -5.77
CA ILE A 438 8.30 33.19 -4.93
C ILE A 438 8.64 33.03 -3.45
N TRP A 439 8.76 31.77 -2.98
CA TRP A 439 8.92 31.50 -1.55
C TRP A 439 10.22 32.04 -0.97
N LYS A 440 11.36 31.82 -1.64
CA LYS A 440 12.67 32.28 -1.16
C LYS A 440 12.76 33.81 -1.07
N PRO A 441 12.46 34.59 -2.14
CA PRO A 441 12.47 36.06 -2.05
C PRO A 441 11.52 36.61 -0.98
N ARG A 442 10.36 35.98 -0.80
CA ARG A 442 9.45 36.31 0.32
C ARG A 442 10.13 36.08 1.67
N CYS A 443 10.79 34.94 1.87
CA CYS A 443 11.49 34.64 3.12
C CYS A 443 12.62 35.62 3.39
N GLU A 444 13.39 36.01 2.37
CA GLU A 444 14.46 37.00 2.48
C GLU A 444 13.92 38.34 2.97
N ARG A 445 12.78 38.81 2.42
CA ARG A 445 12.09 40.01 2.91
C ARG A 445 11.63 39.90 4.36
N THR A 446 11.07 38.76 4.76
CA THR A 446 10.69 38.53 6.17
C THR A 446 11.91 38.56 7.10
N VAL A 447 13.01 37.91 6.71
CA VAL A 447 14.26 37.87 7.49
C VAL A 447 14.88 39.25 7.60
N GLU A 448 14.88 40.04 6.52
CA GLU A 448 15.41 41.40 6.54
C GLU A 448 14.59 42.30 7.47
N TRP A 449 13.27 42.18 7.44
CA TRP A 449 12.43 42.85 8.43
C TRP A 449 12.73 42.41 9.86
N GLU A 450 12.91 41.11 10.11
CA GLU A 450 13.26 40.59 11.44
C GLU A 450 14.60 41.14 11.92
N LYS A 451 15.60 41.28 11.05
CA LYS A 451 16.88 41.93 11.39
C LYS A 451 16.68 43.38 11.80
N GLN A 452 15.84 44.13 11.09
CA GLN A 452 15.55 45.52 11.43
C GLN A 452 14.87 45.65 12.80
N GLN A 453 14.02 44.69 13.18
CA GLN A 453 13.35 44.71 14.49
C GLN A 453 14.22 44.15 15.62
N CYS A 454 15.04 43.14 15.35
CA CYS A 454 15.71 42.31 16.36
C CYS A 454 17.25 42.36 16.30
N GLY A 455 17.83 43.17 15.44
CA GLY A 455 19.29 43.29 15.20
C GLY A 455 19.92 42.16 14.37
N ARG A 456 19.33 40.95 14.38
CA ARG A 456 19.74 39.78 13.58
C ARG A 456 18.53 38.87 13.29
N PRO A 457 18.62 37.90 12.35
CA PRO A 457 17.51 36.99 12.02
C PRO A 457 16.96 36.27 13.26
N LEU A 458 15.63 36.08 13.33
CA LEU A 458 15.01 35.46 14.51
C LEU A 458 15.53 34.05 14.80
N ALA A 459 15.86 33.31 13.73
CA ALA A 459 16.42 31.96 13.81
C ALA A 459 17.80 31.87 14.48
N GLU A 460 18.50 32.99 14.64
CA GLU A 460 19.85 33.07 15.24
C GLU A 460 19.81 33.53 16.71
N HIS A 461 18.64 33.86 17.25
CA HIS A 461 18.51 34.20 18.67
C HIS A 461 18.29 32.95 19.52
N GLU A 462 18.95 32.92 20.69
CA GLU A 462 18.72 31.89 21.69
C GLU A 462 17.23 31.87 22.09
N GLU A 463 16.63 30.69 22.02
CA GLU A 463 15.19 30.44 22.26
C GLU A 463 14.22 31.20 21.31
N GLY A 464 14.71 31.79 20.21
CA GLY A 464 13.86 32.53 19.26
C GLY A 464 13.29 33.83 19.84
N ARG A 465 14.04 34.47 20.76
CA ARG A 465 13.66 35.73 21.42
C ARG A 465 14.20 36.94 20.66
N CYS A 466 13.33 37.92 20.40
CA CYS A 466 13.72 39.18 19.78
C CYS A 466 14.05 40.21 20.89
N PRO A 467 15.28 40.77 20.93
CA PRO A 467 15.66 41.79 21.93
C PRO A 467 14.85 43.07 21.84
N GLY A 468 14.25 43.36 20.68
CA GLY A 468 13.43 44.55 20.42
C GLY A 468 12.00 44.46 20.98
N VAL A 469 11.59 43.32 21.55
CA VAL A 469 10.26 43.17 22.16
C VAL A 469 10.38 43.38 23.67
N GLN A 470 9.76 44.45 24.19
CA GLN A 470 9.60 44.65 25.62
C GLN A 470 8.61 43.59 26.14
N ASN A 471 9.14 42.62 26.89
CA ASN A 471 8.45 41.41 27.36
C ASN A 471 7.09 41.69 28.04
N ASP A 472 6.03 41.06 27.56
CA ASP A 472 5.07 40.38 28.44
C ASP A 472 5.06 38.90 28.03
N THR A 473 5.94 38.14 28.68
CA THR A 473 6.28 36.74 28.35
C THR A 473 5.10 35.77 28.45
N HIS A 474 4.00 36.19 29.07
CA HIS A 474 2.81 35.36 29.22
C HIS A 474 1.59 35.88 28.47
N ALA A 475 1.68 36.98 27.72
CA ALA A 475 0.51 37.55 27.04
C ALA A 475 -0.09 36.61 25.98
N ALA A 476 0.75 35.96 25.16
CA ALA A 476 0.30 35.01 24.15
C ALA A 476 -0.24 33.71 24.77
N ASP A 477 0.44 33.18 25.79
CA ASP A 477 -0.01 32.01 26.54
C ASP A 477 -1.30 32.30 27.31
N ARG A 478 -1.43 33.46 27.96
CA ARG A 478 -2.68 33.94 28.59
C ARG A 478 -3.80 34.07 27.59
N ALA A 479 -3.57 34.63 26.40
CA ALA A 479 -4.59 34.79 25.38
C ALA A 479 -5.08 33.42 24.85
N VAL A 480 -4.18 32.46 24.65
CA VAL A 480 -4.53 31.09 24.25
C VAL A 480 -5.27 30.34 25.38
N ILE A 481 -4.83 30.49 26.63
CA ILE A 481 -5.46 29.87 27.80
C ILE A 481 -6.84 30.50 28.08
N GLU A 482 -7.00 31.82 27.99
CA GLU A 482 -8.28 32.53 28.10
C GLU A 482 -9.26 32.09 27.00
N ALA A 483 -8.80 31.94 25.76
CA ALA A 483 -9.63 31.47 24.66
C ALA A 483 -10.10 30.02 24.83
N LEU A 484 -9.30 29.17 25.51
CA LEU A 484 -9.63 27.77 25.79
C LEU A 484 -10.50 27.58 27.03
N LEU A 485 -10.35 28.39 28.08
CA LEU A 485 -10.97 28.19 29.39
C LEU A 485 -12.07 29.20 29.74
N GLY A 486 -12.08 30.39 29.12
CA GLY A 486 -12.98 31.51 29.43
C GLY A 486 -12.63 32.27 30.71
N ARG A 487 -12.81 33.60 30.73
CA ARG A 487 -12.41 34.52 31.83
C ARG A 487 -12.82 34.07 33.23
N ARG A 488 -14.07 33.60 33.39
CA ARG A 488 -14.58 33.16 34.70
C ARG A 488 -13.81 32.00 35.32
N ARG A 489 -13.17 31.13 34.53
CA ARG A 489 -12.40 29.98 35.03
C ARG A 489 -10.99 30.38 35.44
N MET A 490 -10.41 31.39 34.80
CA MET A 490 -9.11 31.96 35.16
C MET A 490 -9.16 32.67 36.52
N ASP A 491 -10.20 33.48 36.78
CA ASP A 491 -10.39 34.17 38.07
C ASP A 491 -10.49 33.20 39.27
N ILE A 492 -11.02 32.00 39.04
CA ILE A 492 -11.14 30.95 40.07
C ILE A 492 -9.78 30.29 40.33
N MET A 493 -8.93 30.17 39.31
CA MET A 493 -7.59 29.58 39.43
C MET A 493 -6.58 30.57 40.02
N GLU A 494 -6.64 31.86 39.67
CA GLU A 494 -5.83 32.92 40.28
C GLU A 494 -6.18 33.12 41.77
N LYS A 495 -7.47 33.01 42.15
CA LYS A 495 -7.91 33.03 43.57
C LYS A 495 -7.45 31.82 44.39
N ARG A 496 -6.98 30.74 43.75
CA ARG A 496 -6.57 29.49 44.42
C ARG A 496 -5.06 29.32 44.57
N GLY A 497 -4.24 30.31 44.17
CA GLY A 497 -2.86 30.46 44.62
C GLY A 497 -1.96 29.22 44.45
N ALA A 498 -1.70 28.79 43.22
CA ALA A 498 -0.66 27.80 42.95
C ALA A 498 -0.01 28.02 41.58
N MET A 499 0.99 28.92 41.54
CA MET A 499 2.22 28.81 40.74
C MET A 499 3.14 29.97 41.12
N THR A 500 3.80 29.86 42.27
CA THR A 500 5.08 30.54 42.49
C THR A 500 6.13 29.79 41.66
N VAL A 501 6.43 30.32 40.47
CA VAL A 501 7.62 29.93 39.72
C VAL A 501 8.79 30.74 40.29
N LYS A 502 9.34 30.25 41.40
CA LYS A 502 10.68 30.60 41.89
C LYS A 502 11.19 29.40 42.68
N GLU A 503 12.11 28.66 42.07
CA GLU A 503 13.17 27.84 42.68
C GLU A 503 13.66 26.82 41.64
N PHE A 504 14.53 27.30 40.76
CA PHE A 504 15.56 26.48 40.10
C PHE A 504 16.72 27.41 39.81
N GLU A 505 17.31 27.97 40.87
CA GLU A 505 18.63 28.60 40.86
C GLU A 505 19.13 28.64 42.31
N THR A 506 20.38 28.20 42.53
CA THR A 506 21.14 27.99 43.79
C THR A 506 20.79 26.72 44.58
N GLU A 507 21.70 25.91 45.11
CA GLU A 507 23.09 25.47 44.86
C GLU A 507 23.31 24.25 45.79
N ASP A 508 24.44 23.53 45.67
CA ASP A 508 24.91 22.47 46.57
C ASP A 508 24.39 22.51 48.04
N THR A 509 23.62 21.50 48.45
CA THR A 509 23.80 20.60 49.63
C THR A 509 22.55 19.78 49.94
#